data_AF-A0A5J5IMR8-F1
#
_entry.id   AF-A0A5J5IMR8-F1
#
_cell.length_a   1.000
_cell.length_b   1.000
_cell.length_c   1.000
_cell.angle_alpha   90.00
_cell.angle_beta   90.00
_cell.angle_gamma   90.00
#
_symmetry.space_group_name_H-M   'P 1'
#
loop_
_entity.id
_entity.type
_entity.pdbx_description
1 polymer ?
#
loop_
_entity_poly.entity_id
_entity_poly.type
_entity_poly.pdbx_seq_one_letter_code
_entity_poly.pdbx_strand_id
1 'polypeptide(L)' 'MKALSFVINQYITDNWFRDYKYPDGKFKYTEFAKAHYIEEKIARKIVNQKDYAMALETLEKICSSRDITLEEFFKLIKK' A
#
# COMPACT_ATOMS: atom_id res chain seq x y z
N MET A 1 13.18 -9.41 13.79
CA MET A 1 12.57 -9.60 12.45
C MET A 1 11.30 -8.77 12.40
N LYS A 2 11.03 -7.99 11.35
CA LYS A 2 9.78 -7.23 11.25
C LYS A 2 8.63 -8.14 10.77
N ALA A 3 7.43 -7.91 11.27
CA ALA A 3 6.22 -8.61 10.82
C ALA A 3 5.99 -8.38 9.31
N LEU A 4 5.37 -9.35 8.63
CA LEU A 4 5.11 -9.24 7.19
C LEU A 4 4.22 -8.02 6.88
N SER A 5 3.18 -7.77 7.69
CA SER A 5 2.32 -6.58 7.55
C SER A 5 3.12 -5.28 7.55
N PHE A 6 4.11 -5.17 8.43
CA PHE A 6 5.03 -4.03 8.47
C PHE A 6 5.77 -3.86 7.15
N VAL A 7 6.38 -4.93 6.64
CA VAL A 7 7.18 -4.89 5.41
C VAL A 7 6.31 -4.45 4.23
N ILE A 8 5.11 -5.02 4.12
CA ILE A 8 4.13 -4.70 3.07
C ILE A 8 3.71 -3.23 3.15
N ASN A 9 3.23 -2.78 4.32
CA ASN A 9 2.73 -1.43 4.50
C ASN A 9 3.82 -0.38 4.29
N GLN A 10 5.05 -0.67 4.74
CA GLN A 10 6.20 0.19 4.53
C GLN A 10 6.53 0.32 3.04
N TYR A 11 6.61 -0.80 2.31
CA TYR A 11 6.90 -0.78 0.89
C TYR A 11 5.86 0.02 0.11
N ILE A 12 4.57 -0.22 0.35
CA ILE A 12 3.47 0.51 -0.30
C ILE A 12 3.56 2.01 0.03
N THR A 13 3.82 2.36 1.30
CA THR A 13 3.93 3.78 1.70
C THR A 13 5.07 4.49 0.98
N ASP A 14 6.26 3.87 0.95
CA ASP A 14 7.48 4.52 0.48
C ASP A 14 7.58 4.56 -1.05
N ASN A 15 7.05 3.54 -1.73
CA ASN A 15 7.21 3.39 -3.17
C ASN A 15 5.96 3.74 -3.96
N TRP A 16 4.77 3.53 -3.39
CA TRP A 16 3.52 3.67 -4.15
C TRP A 16 2.69 4.87 -3.72
N PHE A 17 2.70 5.19 -2.43
CA PHE A 17 2.03 6.37 -1.88
C PHE A 17 2.83 7.65 -2.07
N ARG A 18 4.13 7.56 -2.39
CA ARG A 18 4.98 8.73 -2.69
C ARG A 18 4.42 9.61 -3.81
N ASP A 19 3.72 9.01 -4.77
CA ASP A 19 3.12 9.70 -5.92
C ASP A 19 1.81 10.41 -5.54
N TYR A 20 1.28 10.14 -4.33
CA TYR A 20 0.01 10.64 -3.82
C TYR A 20 0.25 11.56 -2.63
N LYS A 21 1.06 12.60 -2.84
CA LYS A 21 1.32 13.66 -1.85
C LYS A 21 0.95 15.03 -2.38
N TYR A 22 0.41 15.87 -1.51
CA TYR A 22 0.31 17.30 -1.73
C TYR A 22 1.71 17.95 -1.61
N PRO A 23 1.89 19.18 -2.14
CA PRO A 23 3.14 19.92 -1.97
C PRO A 23 3.57 20.14 -0.50
N ASP A 24 2.61 20.15 0.44
CA ASP A 24 2.86 20.26 1.88
C ASP A 24 3.24 18.93 2.55
N GLY A 25 3.41 17.86 1.77
CA GLY A 25 3.81 16.53 2.23
C GLY A 25 2.67 15.66 2.76
N LYS A 26 1.44 16.16 2.85
CA LYS A 26 0.29 15.35 3.26
C LYS A 26 -0.09 14.34 2.18
N PHE A 27 -0.55 13.17 2.61
CA PHE A 27 -1.00 12.13 1.70
C PHE A 27 -2.40 12.42 1.13
N LYS A 28 -2.57 12.14 -0.15
CA LYS A 28 -3.83 12.20 -0.88
C LYS A 28 -4.57 10.86 -0.80
N TYR A 29 -5.01 10.48 0.40
CA TYR A 29 -5.59 9.15 0.68
C TYR A 29 -6.73 8.77 -0.27
N THR A 30 -7.62 9.72 -0.60
CA THR A 30 -8.76 9.48 -1.49
C THR A 30 -8.32 9.18 -2.93
N GLU A 31 -7.28 9.85 -3.44
CA GLU A 31 -6.76 9.62 -4.79
C GLU A 31 -6.11 8.23 -4.88
N PHE A 32 -5.27 7.88 -3.89
CA PHE A 32 -4.68 6.53 -3.81
C PHE A 32 -5.77 5.47 -3.73
N ALA A 33 -6.77 5.67 -2.87
CA ALA A 33 -7.86 4.72 -2.68
C ALA A 33 -8.64 4.45 -3.97
N LYS A 34 -8.96 5.52 -4.73
CA LYS A 34 -9.63 5.42 -6.02
C LYS A 34 -8.78 4.71 -7.07
N ALA A 35 -7.50 5.08 -7.20
CA ALA A 35 -6.59 4.48 -8.17
C ALA A 35 -6.35 2.98 -7.92
N HIS A 36 -6.43 2.57 -6.66
CA HIS A 36 -6.16 1.20 -6.22
C HIS A 36 -7.42 0.39 -5.88
N TYR A 37 -8.62 0.91 -6.16
CA TYR A 37 -9.91 0.24 -5.90
C TYR A 37 -10.09 -0.26 -4.45
N ILE A 38 -9.66 0.55 -3.48
CA ILE A 38 -9.82 0.28 -2.03
C ILE A 38 -10.60 1.40 -1.34
N GLU A 39 -11.07 1.13 -0.12
CA GLU A 39 -11.66 2.18 0.71
C GLU A 39 -10.57 3.13 1.25
N GLU A 40 -10.89 4.43 1.36
CA GLU A 40 -9.95 5.43 1.92
C GLU A 40 -9.46 5.07 3.33
N LYS A 41 -10.32 4.43 4.14
CA LYS A 41 -9.95 3.95 5.48
C LYS A 41 -8.78 2.98 5.44
N ILE A 42 -8.70 2.13 4.41
CA ILE A 42 -7.61 1.17 4.21
C ILE A 42 -6.33 1.93 3.86
N ALA A 43 -6.43 2.88 2.93
CA ALA A 43 -5.32 3.74 2.53
C ALA A 43 -4.71 4.48 3.73
N ARG A 44 -5.56 5.00 4.64
CA ARG A 44 -5.13 5.62 5.91
C ARG A 44 -4.44 4.63 6.85
N LYS A 45 -4.94 3.40 6.96
CA LYS A 45 -4.32 2.37 7.82
C LYS A 45 -2.94 1.97 7.32
N ILE A 46 -2.76 1.77 6.00
CA ILE A 46 -1.45 1.43 5.41
C ILE A 46 -0.37 2.45 5.80
N VAL A 47 -0.70 3.74 5.76
CA VAL A 47 0.25 4.81 6.09
C VAL A 47 0.47 4.96 7.59
N ASN A 48 -0.62 4.99 8.38
CA ASN A 48 -0.59 5.39 9.80
C ASN A 48 -0.46 4.22 10.79
N GLN A 49 -0.76 2.99 10.37
CA GLN A 49 -0.73 1.77 11.19
C GLN A 49 0.17 0.74 10.50
N LYS A 50 1.48 0.85 10.70
CA LYS A 50 2.45 0.04 9.95
C LYS A 50 2.26 -1.45 10.15
N ASP A 51 1.74 -1.89 11.28
CA ASP A 51 1.44 -3.28 11.60
C ASP A 51 0.08 -3.80 11.07
N TYR A 52 -0.73 -2.93 10.45
CA TYR A 52 -2.04 -3.29 9.90
C TYR A 52 -1.96 -4.49 8.95
N ALA A 53 -2.58 -5.60 9.33
CA ALA A 53 -2.75 -6.77 8.48
C ALA A 53 -3.96 -6.55 7.55
N MET A 54 -3.70 -6.16 6.30
CA MET A 54 -4.74 -6.08 5.28
C MET A 54 -5.17 -7.48 4.82
N ALA A 55 -6.41 -7.58 4.31
CA ALA A 55 -6.86 -8.79 3.63
C ALA A 55 -6.04 -9.05 2.35
N LEU A 56 -5.85 -10.32 1.98
CA LEU A 56 -5.10 -10.69 0.79
C LEU A 56 -5.73 -10.10 -0.49
N GLU A 57 -7.06 -10.12 -0.59
CA GLU A 57 -7.80 -9.52 -1.71
C GLU A 57 -7.53 -8.00 -1.82
N THR A 58 -7.36 -7.31 -0.69
CA THR A 58 -6.99 -5.89 -0.69
C THR A 58 -5.59 -5.69 -1.26
N LEU A 59 -4.62 -6.51 -0.84
CA LEU A 59 -3.27 -6.44 -1.38
C LEU A 59 -3.25 -6.75 -2.88
N GLU A 60 -4.01 -7.77 -3.30
CA GLU A 60 -4.18 -8.15 -4.70
C GLU A 60 -4.73 -6.99 -5.53
N LYS A 61 -5.79 -6.29 -5.08
CA LYS A 61 -6.30 -5.09 -5.77
C LYS A 61 -5.25 -4.00 -5.94
N ILE A 62 -4.48 -3.73 -4.89
CA ILE A 62 -3.40 -2.73 -4.94
C ILE A 62 -2.31 -3.16 -5.93
N CYS A 63 -1.90 -4.43 -5.94
CA CYS A 63 -0.94 -5.00 -6.89
C CYS A 63 -1.45 -4.95 -8.34
N SER A 64 -2.70 -5.37 -8.57
CA SER A 64 -3.31 -5.40 -9.90
C SER A 64 -3.43 -3.99 -10.52
N SER A 65 -3.73 -2.96 -9.72
CA SER A 65 -3.72 -1.57 -10.21
C SER A 65 -2.34 -1.03 -10.60
N ARG A 66 -1.28 -1.80 -10.32
CA ARG A 66 0.12 -1.54 -10.70
C ARG A 66 0.61 -2.51 -11.76
N ASP A 67 -0.29 -3.29 -12.35
CA ASP A 67 0.01 -4.34 -13.34
C ASP A 67 1.04 -5.36 -12.87
N ILE A 68 1.04 -5.68 -11.57
CA ILE A 68 1.88 -6.74 -10.99
C ILE A 68 1.06 -7.77 -10.22
N THR A 69 1.55 -9.01 -10.20
CA THR A 69 1.02 -10.11 -9.40
C THR A 69 1.49 -10.02 -7.94
N LEU A 70 0.83 -10.78 -7.05
CA LEU A 70 1.30 -10.95 -5.68
C LEU A 70 2.71 -11.55 -5.63
N GLU A 71 3.03 -12.51 -6.50
CA GLU A 71 4.35 -13.13 -6.54
C GLU A 71 5.45 -12.11 -6.86
N GLU A 72 5.22 -11.26 -7.87
CA GLU A 72 6.14 -10.17 -8.22
C GLU A 72 6.27 -9.18 -7.07
N PHE A 73 5.17 -8.85 -6.40
CA PHE A 73 5.21 -8.00 -5.22
C PHE A 73 6.05 -8.62 -4.08
N PHE A 74 5.91 -9.91 -3.79
CA PHE A 74 6.72 -10.59 -2.76
C PHE A 74 8.21 -10.59 -3.13
N LYS A 75 8.55 -10.74 -4.42
CA LYS A 75 9.93 -10.55 -4.91
C LYS A 75 10.45 -9.13 -4.64
N LEU A 76 9.63 -8.09 -4.85
CA LEU A 76 10.01 -6.69 -4.58
C LEU A 76 10.34 -6.44 -3.11
N ILE A 77 9.63 -7.09 -2.19
CA ILE A 77 9.88 -6.98 -0.73
C ILE A 77 10.85 -8.04 -0.19
N LYS A 78 11.47 -8.85 -1.06
CA LYS A 78 12.43 -9.90 -0.72
C LYS A 78 11.85 -10.92 0.28
N LYS A 79 10.65 -11.41 -0.02
CA LYS A 79 9.93 -12.41 0.77
C LYS A 79 9.52 -13.61 -0.06
#